data_AF-U1WT42-F1
#
_entry.id   AF-U1WT42-F1
#
_cell.length_a   1.000
_cell.length_b   1.000
_cell.length_c   1.000
_cell.angle_alpha   90.00
_cell.angle_beta   90.00
_cell.angle_gamma   90.00
#
_symmetry.space_group_name_H-M   'P 1'
#
loop_
_entity.id
_entity.type
_entity.pdbx_description
1 polymer ?
#
loop_
_entity_poly.entity_id
_entity_poly.type
_entity_poly.pdbx_seq_one_letter_code
_entity_poly.pdbx_strand_id
1 'polypeptide(L)'
;GWTYRRIMEHLGIPDRHRLKIWMKKYKQLGEFGLMDQRGRREEYIDQDRYVQKLKRENSMLKKCLKIWMQEVQPVSIQRSNR
;
A
#
# COMPACT_ATOMS: atom_id res chain seq x y z
N GLY A 1 -29.89 13.36 -13.77
CA GLY A 1 -29.23 12.25 -13.05
C GLY A 1 -30.23 11.14 -12.79
N TRP A 2 -29.78 9.89 -12.66
CA TRP A 2 -30.67 8.75 -12.35
C TRP A 2 -31.04 8.74 -10.86
N THR A 3 -32.29 8.47 -10.54
CA THR A 3 -32.74 8.30 -9.14
C THR A 3 -32.42 6.88 -8.65
N TYR A 4 -32.25 6.70 -7.33
CA TYR A 4 -31.99 5.37 -6.76
C TYR A 4 -33.05 4.34 -7.16
N ARG A 5 -34.32 4.75 -7.22
CA ARG A 5 -35.42 3.87 -7.65
C ARG A 5 -35.24 3.39 -9.09
N ARG A 6 -34.93 4.30 -10.02
CA ARG A 6 -34.69 3.93 -11.43
C ARG A 6 -33.48 3.01 -11.59
N ILE A 7 -32.43 3.23 -10.81
CA ILE A 7 -31.23 2.37 -10.79
C ILE A 7 -31.58 0.98 -10.26
N MET A 8 -32.35 0.89 -9.17
CA MET A 8 -32.79 -0.37 -8.59
C MET A 8 -33.66 -1.18 -9.54
N GLU A 9 -34.64 -0.54 -10.18
CA GLU A 9 -35.51 -1.18 -11.18
C GLU A 9 -34.69 -1.66 -12.39
N HIS A 10 -33.79 -0.82 -12.90
CA HIS A 10 -32.98 -1.14 -14.08
C HIS A 10 -31.96 -2.27 -13.83
N LEU A 11 -31.35 -2.32 -12.64
CA LEU A 11 -30.33 -3.32 -12.27
C LEU A 11 -30.91 -4.53 -11.52
N GLY A 12 -32.24 -4.58 -11.30
CA GLY A 12 -32.89 -5.65 -10.55
C GLY A 12 -32.42 -5.76 -9.10
N ILE A 13 -32.05 -4.63 -8.46
CA ILE A 13 -31.58 -4.62 -7.07
C ILE A 13 -32.79 -4.41 -6.15
N PRO A 14 -33.20 -5.42 -5.36
CA PRO A 14 -34.38 -5.31 -4.50
C PRO A 14 -34.12 -4.43 -3.26
N ASP A 15 -32.86 -4.35 -2.82
CA ASP A 15 -32.49 -3.69 -1.57
C ASP A 15 -31.87 -2.29 -1.79
N ARG A 16 -32.62 -1.25 -1.40
CA ARG A 16 -32.18 0.15 -1.46
C ARG A 16 -31.00 0.42 -0.51
N HIS A 17 -30.93 -0.27 0.62
CA HIS A 17 -29.86 -0.07 1.60
C HIS A 17 -28.52 -0.55 1.04
N ARG A 18 -28.51 -1.71 0.38
CA ARG A 18 -27.35 -2.23 -0.34
C ARG A 18 -26.80 -1.25 -1.36
N LEU A 19 -27.68 -0.66 -2.18
CA LEU A 19 -27.27 0.34 -3.18
C LEU A 19 -26.63 1.58 -2.51
N LYS A 20 -27.19 2.06 -1.40
CA LYS A 20 -26.60 3.18 -0.64
C LYS A 20 -25.21 2.85 -0.09
N ILE A 21 -25.02 1.66 0.46
CA ILE A 21 -23.71 1.21 0.97
C ILE A 21 -22.69 1.18 -0.18
N TRP A 22 -23.05 0.59 -1.32
CA TRP A 22 -22.15 0.51 -2.48
C TRP A 22 -21.76 1.89 -3.00
N MET A 23 -22.72 2.81 -3.13
CA MET A 23 -22.39 4.18 -3.56
C MET A 23 -21.50 4.92 -2.56
N LYS A 24 -21.73 4.73 -1.26
CA LYS A 24 -20.86 5.32 -0.22
C LYS A 24 -19.44 4.76 -0.31
N LYS A 25 -19.30 3.42 -0.42
CA LYS A 25 -17.99 2.76 -0.56
C LYS A 25 -17.27 3.20 -1.82
N TYR A 26 -17.98 3.28 -2.94
CA TYR A 26 -17.42 3.74 -4.21
C TYR A 26 -16.98 5.21 -4.14
N LYS A 27 -17.75 6.09 -3.49
CA LYS A 27 -17.35 7.50 -3.30
C LYS A 27 -16.08 7.65 -2.46
N GLN A 28 -15.85 6.74 -1.51
CA GLN A 28 -14.70 6.81 -0.59
C GLN A 28 -13.44 6.14 -1.15
N LEU A 29 -13.59 4.98 -1.80
CA LEU A 29 -12.48 4.09 -2.17
C LEU A 29 -12.45 3.76 -3.66
N GLY A 30 -13.34 4.34 -4.46
CA GLY A 30 -13.52 3.96 -5.86
C GLY A 30 -13.94 2.50 -6.02
N GLU A 31 -13.49 1.88 -7.10
CA GLU A 31 -13.74 0.47 -7.40
C GLU A 31 -13.20 -0.48 -6.31
N PHE A 32 -12.10 -0.12 -5.64
CA PHE A 32 -11.51 -0.91 -4.56
C PHE A 32 -12.49 -1.15 -3.40
N GLY A 33 -13.39 -0.19 -3.15
CA GLY A 33 -14.42 -0.33 -2.12
C GLY A 33 -15.49 -1.38 -2.43
N LEU A 34 -15.61 -1.82 -3.68
CA LEU A 34 -16.58 -2.84 -4.12
C LEU A 34 -15.93 -4.22 -4.37
N MET A 35 -14.61 -4.30 -4.36
CA MET A 35 -13.88 -5.57 -4.46
C MET A 35 -14.25 -6.51 -3.31
N ASP A 36 -14.36 -7.81 -3.61
CA ASP A 36 -14.56 -8.81 -2.57
C ASP A 36 -13.29 -8.91 -1.71
N GLN A 37 -13.45 -8.65 -0.40
CA GLN A 37 -12.37 -8.72 0.58
C GLN A 37 -12.40 -10.04 1.38
N ARG A 38 -13.34 -10.94 1.09
CA ARG A 38 -13.36 -12.27 1.71
C ARG A 38 -12.09 -13.04 1.37
N GLY A 39 -11.47 -13.67 2.37
CA GLY A 39 -10.20 -14.39 2.23
C GLY A 39 -8.95 -13.50 2.22
N ARG A 40 -9.08 -12.17 2.13
CA ARG A 40 -7.97 -11.23 2.32
C ARG A 40 -7.87 -10.83 3.79
N ARG A 41 -7.48 -11.77 4.64
CA ARG A 41 -7.12 -11.43 6.01
C ARG A 41 -5.77 -10.70 5.92
N GLU A 42 -5.75 -9.42 6.27
CA GLU A 42 -4.47 -8.77 6.56
C GLU A 42 -3.82 -9.60 7.68
N GLU A 43 -2.69 -10.22 7.36
CA GLU A 43 -1.92 -10.97 8.34
C GLU A 43 -1.57 -9.99 9.46
N TYR A 44 -1.85 -10.35 10.71
CA TYR A 44 -1.55 -9.46 11.82
C TYR A 44 -0.04 -9.26 11.87
N ILE A 45 0.41 -8.08 11.47
CA ILE A 45 1.79 -7.63 11.61
C ILE A 45 1.81 -6.76 12.86
N ASP A 46 2.54 -7.22 13.88
CA ASP A 46 2.95 -6.37 15.00
C ASP A 46 3.80 -5.22 14.43
N GLN A 47 3.16 -4.04 14.36
CA GLN A 47 3.74 -2.85 13.74
C GLN A 47 5.02 -2.41 14.45
N ASP A 48 5.08 -2.54 15.78
CA ASP A 48 6.24 -2.17 16.56
C ASP A 48 7.41 -3.12 16.29
N ARG A 49 7.14 -4.42 16.23
CA ARG A 49 8.14 -5.43 15.86
C ARG A 49 8.69 -5.17 14.45
N TYR A 50 7.82 -4.86 13.50
CA TYR A 50 8.20 -4.57 12.12
C TYR A 50 9.05 -3.30 12.02
N VAL A 51 8.64 -2.23 12.68
CA VAL A 51 9.39 -0.97 12.72
C VAL A 51 10.75 -1.15 13.39
N GLN A 52 10.83 -1.93 14.47
CA GLN A 52 12.12 -2.22 15.12
C GLN A 52 13.06 -3.01 14.20
N LYS A 53 12.54 -4.00 13.46
CA LYS A 53 13.32 -4.75 12.47
C LYS A 53 13.88 -3.81 11.40
N LEU A 54 13.02 -2.97 10.80
CA LEU A 54 13.43 -2.00 9.78
C LEU A 54 14.45 -0.97 10.29
N LYS A 55 14.33 -0.52 11.55
CA LYS A 55 15.30 0.40 12.17
C LYS A 55 16.67 -0.26 12.30
N ARG A 56 16.73 -1.53 12.70
CA ARG A 56 17.99 -2.29 12.81
C ARG A 56 18.63 -2.50 11.44
N GLU A 57 17.84 -2.94 10.45
CA GLU A 57 18.32 -3.12 9.07
C GLU A 57 18.85 -1.81 8.49
N ASN A 58 18.12 -0.70 8.61
CA ASN A 58 18.59 0.60 8.17
C ASN A 58 19.88 1.05 8.87
N SER A 59 20.01 0.78 10.17
CA SER A 59 21.23 1.09 10.91
C SER A 59 22.44 0.32 10.35
N MET A 60 22.27 -0.97 10.10
CA MET A 60 23.31 -1.83 9.52
C MET A 60 23.68 -1.38 8.11
N LEU A 61 22.69 -1.19 7.23
CA LEU A 61 22.92 -0.77 5.85
C LEU A 61 23.64 0.57 5.78
N LYS A 62 23.27 1.55 6.62
CA LYS A 62 23.96 2.85 6.69
C LYS A 62 25.42 2.71 7.12
N LYS A 63 25.73 1.81 8.07
CA LYS A 63 27.12 1.53 8.49
C LYS A 63 27.91 0.87 7.37
N CYS A 64 27.36 -0.15 6.71
CA CYS A 64 27.97 -0.81 5.57
C CYS A 64 28.27 0.18 4.44
N LEU A 65 27.31 1.05 4.13
CA LEU A 65 27.50 2.09 3.11
C LEU A 65 28.63 3.05 3.47
N LYS A 66 28.71 3.50 4.74
CA LYS A 66 29.79 4.38 5.20
C LYS A 66 31.17 3.74 5.00
N ILE A 67 31.32 2.47 5.40
CA ILE A 67 32.58 1.72 5.22
C ILE A 67 32.91 1.61 3.73
N TRP A 68 31.94 1.25 2.89
CA TRP A 68 32.15 1.14 1.45
C TRP A 68 32.57 2.47 0.81
N MET A 69 31.95 3.58 1.21
CA MET A 69 32.34 4.92 0.75
C MET A 69 33.73 5.35 1.24
N GLN A 70 34.19 4.86 2.38
CA GLN A 70 35.54 5.18 2.87
C GLN A 70 36.62 4.35 2.16
N GLU A 71 36.36 3.07 1.93
CA GLU A 71 37.37 2.11 1.48
C GLU A 71 37.40 1.94 -0.05
N VAL A 72 36.26 2.09 -0.74
CA VAL A 72 36.13 1.69 -2.16
C VAL A 72 36.00 2.88 -3.10
N GLN A 73 35.25 3.92 -2.73
CA GLN A 73 35.09 5.14 -3.53
C GLN A 73 36.43 5.83 -3.87
N PRO A 74 37.35 6.11 -2.93
CA PRO A 74 38.61 6.79 -3.28
C PRO A 74 39.49 5.97 -4.23
N VAL A 75 39.46 4.63 -4.15
CA VAL A 75 40.20 3.74 -5.06
C VAL A 75 39.60 3.74 -6.47
N SER A 76 38.26 3.80 -6.59
CA SER A 76 37.59 3.89 -7.90
C SER A 76 37.83 5.23 -8.61
N ILE A 77 37.86 6.35 -7.86
CA ILE A 77 38.12 7.69 -8.40
C ILE A 77 39.59 7.82 -8.85
N GLN A 78 40.54 7.26 -8.10
CA GLN A 78 41.96 7.25 -8.48
C GLN A 78 42.25 6.40 -9.73
N ARG A 79 41.53 5.30 -9.94
CA ARG A 79 41.68 4.45 -11.14
C ARG A 79 41.03 5.04 -12.39
N SER A 80 39.98 5.85 -12.23
CA SER A 80 39.30 6.53 -13.34
C SER A 80 40.09 7.74 -13.88
N ASN A 81 40.99 8.31 -13.09
CA ASN A 81 41.79 9.49 -13.46
C ASN A 81 43.19 9.13 -14.01
N ARG A 82 43.41 7.85 -14.38
CA ARG A 82 44.68 7.34 -14.92
C ARG A 82 44.53 6.87 -16.35
#